data_AF-A0A7X5N2B4-F1
#
_entry.id   AF-A0A7X5N2B4-F1
#
_cell.length_a   1.000
_cell.length_b   1.000
_cell.length_c   1.000
_cell.angle_alpha   90.00
_cell.angle_beta   90.00
_cell.angle_gamma   90.00
#
_symmetry.space_group_name_H-M   'P 1'
#
loop_
_entity.id
_entity.type
_entity.pdbx_description
1 polymer ?
#
loop_
_entity_poly.entity_id
_entity_poly.type
_entity_poly.pdbx_seq_one_letter_code
_entity_poly.pdbx_strand_id
1 'polypeptide(L)'
;MTPILFVDRDGTLITEPADYQIDAYEKLRLVDNVIPAMLKLRDAGYQFVIVSNQDGLGSDSYPRASFDGPNNLMLQIFASQGIVFREVLIDCSWPADNAPTR
;
A
#
# COMPACT_ATOMS: atom_id res chain seq x y z
N MET A 1 0.78 -14.68 -21.12
CA MET A 1 1.52 -13.89 -20.13
C MET A 1 0.49 -13.04 -19.40
N THR A 2 0.45 -13.09 -18.06
CA THR A 2 -0.52 -12.32 -17.27
C THR A 2 0.04 -10.92 -17.02
N PRO A 3 -0.66 -9.84 -17.40
CA PRO A 3 -0.18 -8.49 -17.14
C PRO A 3 -0.16 -8.21 -15.64
N ILE A 4 0.89 -7.53 -15.18
CA ILE A 4 1.06 -7.14 -13.78
C ILE A 4 0.96 -5.62 -13.69
N LEU A 5 0.11 -5.14 -12.78
CA LEU A 5 0.04 -3.74 -12.41
C LEU A 5 0.77 -3.55 -11.07
N PHE A 6 1.84 -2.76 -11.12
CA PHE A 6 2.52 -2.27 -9.92
C PHE A 6 1.78 -1.01 -9.47
N VAL A 7 1.26 -1.05 -8.25
CA VAL A 7 0.36 -0.02 -7.71
C VAL A 7 1.03 0.60 -6.50
N ASP A 8 1.10 1.91 -6.48
CA ASP A 8 1.48 2.65 -5.27
C ASP A 8 0.40 2.53 -4.18
N ARG A 9 0.75 2.75 -2.91
CA ARG A 9 -0.17 2.65 -1.78
C ARG A 9 -0.74 4.00 -1.37
N ASP A 10 0.10 4.92 -0.94
CA ASP A 10 -0.29 6.18 -0.29
C ASP A 10 -0.54 7.26 -1.34
N GLY A 11 -1.77 7.78 -1.38
CA GLY A 11 -2.24 8.68 -2.45
C GLY A 11 -2.85 7.95 -3.65
N THR A 12 -2.71 6.61 -3.72
CA THR A 12 -3.21 5.79 -4.82
C THR A 12 -4.29 4.80 -4.39
N LEU A 13 -3.99 3.91 -3.44
CA LEU A 13 -4.97 2.95 -2.89
C LEU A 13 -5.73 3.54 -1.71
N ILE A 14 -5.00 4.26 -0.86
CA ILE A 14 -5.48 4.94 0.34
C ILE A 14 -5.04 6.39 0.33
N THR A 15 -5.75 7.27 1.02
CA THR A 15 -5.41 8.70 1.05
C THR A 15 -4.13 8.92 1.84
N GLU A 16 -3.19 9.67 1.27
CA GLU A 16 -1.98 10.08 1.98
C GLU A 16 -2.31 11.15 3.05
N PRO A 17 -1.96 10.93 4.33
CA PRO A 17 -2.17 11.94 5.37
C PRO A 17 -1.12 13.05 5.28
N ALA A 18 -1.37 14.18 5.95
CA ALA A 18 -0.47 15.33 5.92
C ALA A 18 0.93 15.07 6.49
N ASP A 19 1.07 14.05 7.35
CA ASP A 19 2.34 13.60 7.91
C ASP A 19 2.94 12.39 7.17
N TYR A 20 2.36 12.01 6.03
CA TYR A 20 2.85 10.96 5.12
C TYR A 20 2.93 9.55 5.74
N GLN A 21 2.35 9.32 6.93
CA GLN A 21 2.44 8.04 7.64
C GLN A 21 1.06 7.55 8.08
N ILE A 22 0.68 6.35 7.63
CA ILE A 22 -0.54 5.66 8.07
C ILE A 22 -0.17 4.65 9.16
N ASP A 23 0.07 5.20 10.35
CA ASP A 23 0.49 4.50 11.57
C ASP A 23 -0.65 4.31 12.60
N ALA A 24 -1.87 4.69 12.23
CA ALA A 24 -3.06 4.60 13.07
C ALA A 24 -4.31 4.31 12.22
N TYR A 25 -5.30 3.63 12.80
CA TYR A 25 -6.52 3.23 12.09
C TYR A 25 -7.35 4.42 11.62
N GLU A 26 -7.37 5.51 12.38
CA GLU A 26 -8.15 6.72 12.10
C GLU A 26 -7.64 7.46 10.85
N LYS A 27 -6.39 7.19 10.44
CA LYS A 27 -5.78 7.73 9.22
C LYS A 27 -6.12 6.91 7.97
N LEU A 28 -6.56 5.66 8.12
CA LEU A 28 -6.86 4.79 6.98
C LEU A 28 -8.16 5.22 6.29
N ARG A 29 -8.05 5.70 5.05
CA ARG A 29 -9.20 5.96 4.17
C ARG A 29 -8.87 5.48 2.75
N LEU A 30 -9.78 4.74 2.13
CA LEU A 30 -9.64 4.34 0.73
C LEU A 30 -9.78 5.56 -0.19
N VAL A 31 -9.05 5.58 -1.29
CA VAL A 31 -9.28 6.56 -2.37
C VAL A 31 -10.64 6.32 -3.02
N ASP A 32 -11.32 7.39 -3.39
CA ASP A 32 -12.63 7.33 -4.05
C ASP A 32 -12.59 6.42 -5.28
N ASN A 33 -13.54 5.50 -5.37
CA ASN A 33 -13.68 4.53 -6.47
C ASN A 33 -12.52 3.54 -6.64
N VAL A 34 -11.59 3.41 -5.67
CA VAL A 34 -10.47 2.46 -5.79
C VAL A 34 -10.95 1.01 -5.96
N ILE A 35 -11.95 0.58 -5.17
CA ILE A 35 -12.49 -0.78 -5.24
C ILE A 35 -13.08 -1.10 -6.63
N PRO A 36 -14.08 -0.34 -7.15
CA PRO A 36 -14.62 -0.63 -8.47
C PRO A 36 -13.57 -0.51 -9.60
N ALA A 37 -12.58 0.38 -9.49
CA ALA A 37 -11.49 0.48 -10.47
C ALA A 37 -10.62 -0.80 -10.47
N MET A 38 -10.21 -1.25 -9.29
CA MET A 38 -9.40 -2.46 -9.15
C MET A 38 -10.16 -3.73 -9.55
N LEU A 39 -11.46 -3.83 -9.27
CA LEU A 39 -12.30 -4.93 -9.75
C LEU A 39 -12.32 -5.01 -11.28
N LYS A 40 -12.47 -3.87 -11.97
CA LYS A 40 -12.43 -3.82 -13.44
C LYS A 40 -11.07 -4.29 -13.98
N LEU A 41 -9.97 -3.89 -13.35
CA LEU A 41 -8.63 -4.33 -13.75
C LEU A 41 -8.41 -5.82 -13.49
N ARG A 42 -8.88 -6.34 -12.34
CA ARG A 42 -8.84 -7.76 -12.02
C ARG A 42 -9.58 -8.58 -13.08
N ASP A 43 -10.79 -8.15 -13.41
CA ASP A 43 -11.66 -8.84 -14.36
C ASP A 43 -11.12 -8.75 -15.81
N ALA A 44 -10.32 -7.72 -16.10
CA ALA A 44 -9.53 -7.62 -17.33
C ALA A 44 -8.26 -8.51 -17.34
N GLY A 45 -7.99 -9.26 -16.27
CA GLY A 45 -6.92 -10.25 -16.17
C GLY A 45 -5.61 -9.73 -15.58
N TYR A 46 -5.60 -8.57 -14.91
CA TYR A 46 -4.39 -8.06 -14.25
C TYR A 46 -4.14 -8.75 -12.91
N GLN A 47 -2.85 -8.98 -12.62
CA GLN A 47 -2.36 -9.24 -11.26
C GLN A 47 -1.84 -7.95 -10.63
N PHE A 48 -1.90 -7.85 -9.31
CA PHE A 48 -1.48 -6.66 -8.57
C PHE A 48 -0.27 -6.93 -7.70
N VAL A 49 0.66 -5.97 -7.68
CA VAL A 49 1.76 -5.90 -6.72
C VAL A 49 1.75 -4.50 -6.12
N ILE A 50 1.75 -4.38 -4.80
CA ILE A 50 1.95 -3.08 -4.16
C ILE A 50 3.45 -2.76 -4.16
N VAL A 51 3.80 -1.54 -4.51
CA VAL A 51 5.13 -0.95 -4.35
C VAL A 51 4.97 0.34 -3.57
N SER A 52 5.68 0.53 -2.45
CA SER A 52 5.52 1.75 -1.64
C SER A 52 6.77 2.08 -0.84
N ASN A 53 7.08 3.36 -0.77
CA ASN A 53 8.12 3.90 0.10
C ASN A 53 7.47 4.26 1.44
N GLN A 54 8.05 3.79 2.54
CA GLN A 54 7.61 4.04 3.91
C GLN A 54 8.81 4.49 4.73
N ASP A 55 9.17 5.76 4.52
CA ASP A 55 10.38 6.38 5.03
C ASP A 55 10.53 6.15 6.54
N GLY A 56 11.59 5.46 6.95
CA GLY A 56 11.90 5.19 8.34
C GLY A 56 11.06 4.09 9.00
N LEU A 57 10.31 3.30 8.24
CA LEU A 57 9.55 2.18 8.79
C LEU A 57 10.48 1.19 9.51
N GLY A 58 10.16 0.87 10.76
CA GLY A 58 10.99 0.06 11.65
C GLY A 58 11.91 0.87 12.57
N SER A 59 11.97 2.19 12.43
CA SER A 59 12.63 3.09 13.39
C SER A 59 11.79 3.30 14.66
N ASP A 60 12.40 3.91 15.69
CA ASP A 60 11.70 4.27 16.92
C ASP A 60 10.55 5.26 16.68
N SER A 61 10.67 6.13 15.67
CA SER A 61 9.63 7.11 15.29
C SER A 61 8.54 6.53 14.40
N TYR A 62 8.80 5.41 13.71
CA TYR A 62 7.79 4.72 12.90
C TYR A 62 7.88 3.19 13.07
N PRO A 63 7.46 2.66 14.24
CA PRO A 63 7.60 1.25 14.54
C PRO A 63 6.79 0.36 13.59
N ARG A 64 7.31 -0.82 13.24
CA ARG A 64 6.61 -1.74 12.32
C ARG A 64 5.19 -2.10 12.77
N ALA A 65 4.98 -2.22 14.08
CA ALA A 65 3.67 -2.56 14.65
C ALA A 65 2.59 -1.49 14.39
N SER A 66 2.96 -0.20 14.31
CA SER A 66 1.99 0.86 14.03
C SER A 66 1.57 0.88 12.55
N PHE A 67 2.46 0.47 11.65
CA PHE A 67 2.16 0.25 10.23
C PHE A 67 1.33 -1.01 9.97
N ASP A 68 1.69 -2.14 10.60
CA ASP A 68 1.13 -3.45 10.27
C ASP A 68 -0.40 -3.49 10.49
N GLY A 69 -0.90 -2.83 11.53
CA GLY A 69 -2.33 -2.78 11.84
C GLY A 69 -3.18 -2.20 10.69
N PRO A 70 -3.01 -0.91 10.34
CA PRO A 70 -3.71 -0.27 9.23
C PRO A 70 -3.44 -0.95 7.88
N ASN A 71 -2.20 -1.35 7.60
CA ASN A 71 -1.86 -2.02 6.34
C ASN A 71 -2.58 -3.38 6.19
N ASN A 72 -2.62 -4.18 7.25
CA ASN A 72 -3.30 -5.48 7.20
C ASN A 72 -4.83 -5.32 7.09
N LEU A 73 -5.40 -4.29 7.73
CA LEU A 73 -6.82 -3.98 7.56
C LEU A 73 -7.14 -3.57 6.11
N MET A 74 -6.30 -2.74 5.49
CA MET A 74 -6.43 -2.39 4.07
C MET A 74 -6.42 -3.64 3.19
N LEU A 75 -5.42 -4.52 3.36
CA LEU A 75 -5.32 -5.77 2.61
C LEU A 75 -6.54 -6.68 2.83
N GLN A 76 -7.04 -6.77 4.06
CA GLN A 76 -8.23 -7.54 4.40
C GLN A 76 -9.48 -6.98 3.68
N ILE A 77 -9.64 -5.65 3.64
CA ILE A 77 -10.74 -5.00 2.92
C ILE A 77 -10.66 -5.35 1.43
N PHE A 78 -9.51 -5.15 0.78
CA PHE A 78 -9.35 -5.50 -0.65
C PHE A 78 -9.62 -6.98 -0.90
N ALA A 79 -9.05 -7.87 -0.08
CA ALA A 79 -9.22 -9.32 -0.23
C ALA A 79 -10.69 -9.73 -0.07
N SER A 80 -11.43 -9.11 0.85
CA SER A 80 -12.86 -9.37 1.05
C SER A 80 -13.72 -9.05 -0.19
N GLN A 81 -13.24 -8.15 -1.05
CA GLN A 81 -13.87 -7.80 -2.34
C GLN A 81 -13.33 -8.64 -3.51
N GLY A 82 -12.44 -9.60 -3.23
CA GLY A 82 -11.78 -10.43 -4.23
C GLY A 82 -10.65 -9.72 -4.98
N ILE A 83 -10.04 -8.68 -4.40
CA ILE A 83 -8.83 -8.03 -4.90
C ILE A 83 -7.65 -8.55 -4.06
N VAL A 84 -6.77 -9.34 -4.66
CA VAL A 84 -5.63 -9.95 -3.96
C VAL A 84 -4.34 -9.45 -4.59
N PHE A 85 -3.41 -9.03 -3.73
CA PHE A 85 -2.07 -8.63 -4.13
C PHE A 85 -1.14 -9.85 -4.06
N ARG A 86 -0.40 -10.09 -5.14
CA ARG A 86 0.59 -11.17 -5.21
C ARG A 86 1.74 -10.92 -4.24
N GLU A 87 2.11 -9.65 -4.10
CA GLU A 87 3.24 -9.22 -3.29
C GLU A 87 3.02 -7.77 -2.84
N VAL A 88 3.63 -7.43 -1.70
CA VAL A 88 3.66 -6.08 -1.13
C VAL A 88 5.12 -5.74 -0.89
N LEU A 89 5.68 -4.89 -1.75
CA LEU A 89 7.08 -4.48 -1.74
C LEU A 89 7.16 -3.12 -1.05
N ILE A 90 7.85 -3.08 0.09
CA ILE A 90 7.99 -1.87 0.90
C ILE A 90 9.47 -1.49 0.99
N ASP A 91 9.83 -0.30 0.52
CA ASP A 91 11.10 0.32 0.85
C ASP A 91 10.97 1.07 2.17
N CYS A 92 11.83 0.73 3.14
CA CYS A 92 11.83 1.35 4.47
C CYS A 92 12.91 2.44 4.60
N SER A 93 13.74 2.61 3.58
CA SER A 93 14.88 3.52 3.61
C SER A 93 14.45 5.00 3.59
N TRP A 94 15.29 5.86 4.15
CA TRP A 94 15.13 7.30 3.99
C TRP A 94 15.65 7.74 2.61
N PRO A 95 15.14 8.85 2.04
CA PRO A 95 15.68 9.40 0.79
C PRO A 95 17.20 9.63 0.83
N ALA A 96 17.73 9.99 2.00
CA ALA A 96 19.16 10.24 2.21
C ALA A 96 20.02 8.96 2.15
N ASP A 97 19.44 7.78 2.37
CA ASP A 97 20.17 6.51 2.39
C ASP A 97 20.59 6.06 0.98
N ASN A 98 19.97 6.60 -0.07
CA ASN A 98 20.24 6.27 -1.48
C ASN A 98 20.28 4.75 -1.74
N ALA A 99 19.35 4.02 -1.12
CA ALA A 99 19.27 2.57 -1.25
C ALA A 99 18.92 2.17 -2.70
N PRO A 100 19.41 1.03 -3.22
CA PRO A 100 19.04 0.53 -4.55
C PRO A 100 17.54 0.23 -4.73
N THR A 101 16.79 0.19 -3.63
CA THR A 101 15.35 -0.08 -3.57
C THR A 101 14.49 1.19 -3.64
N ARG A 102 15.11 2.36 -3.77
CA ARG A 102 14.46 3.67 -3.83
C ARG A 102 14.01 4.05 -5.24
#